data_AF-C5L0E1-F1
#
_entry.id   AF-C5L0E1-F1
#
_cell.length_a   1.000
_cell.length_b   1.000
_cell.length_c   1.000
_cell.angle_alpha   90.00
_cell.angle_beta   90.00
_cell.angle_gamma   90.00
#
_symmetry.space_group_name_H-M   'P 1'
#
loop_
_entity.id
_entity.type
_entity.pdbx_description
1 polymer ?
#
loop_
_entity_poly.entity_id
_entity_poly.type
_entity_poly.pdbx_seq_one_letter_code
_entity_poly.pdbx_strand_id
1 'polypeptide(L)'
;YENHVVAITLDGKLFVFDPNGNETASMDCALHYVNNGEKLRKPCCNSCLDGVIINGQPALLVGQMNGSIRAYSLPTLKPILWWQTAMQRRNADVRIVKSL
;
A
#
# COMPACT_ATOMS: atom_id res chain seq x y z
N TYR A 1 -20.63 -4.72 4.25
CA TYR A 1 -19.32 -4.08 4.05
C TYR A 1 -19.57 -2.59 3.95
N GLU A 2 -18.96 -1.79 4.81
CA GLU A 2 -19.06 -0.33 4.71
C GLU A 2 -18.11 0.16 3.62
N ASN A 3 -18.60 1.05 2.76
CA ASN A 3 -17.79 1.64 1.70
C ASN A 3 -16.76 2.57 2.33
N HIS A 4 -15.49 2.39 1.98
CA HIS A 4 -14.44 3.30 2.40
C HIS A 4 -13.81 3.92 1.16
N VAL A 5 -13.45 5.20 1.26
CA VAL A 5 -12.66 5.87 0.23
C VAL A 5 -11.22 5.90 0.68
N VAL A 6 -10.31 5.42 -0.16
CA VAL A 6 -8.88 5.47 0.09
C VAL A 6 -8.26 6.49 -0.86
N ALA A 7 -7.51 7.43 -0.30
CA ALA A 7 -6.78 8.44 -1.06
C ALA A 7 -5.28 8.36 -0.77
N ILE A 8 -4.49 8.77 -1.75
CA ILE A 8 -3.03 8.82 -1.64
C ILE A 8 -2.49 10.11 -2.21
N THR A 9 -1.59 10.74 -1.46
CA THR A 9 -0.91 11.95 -1.88
C THR A 9 0.36 11.63 -2.67
N LEU A 10 0.87 12.60 -3.42
CA LEU A 10 2.08 12.44 -4.24
C LEU A 10 3.35 12.21 -3.40
N ASP A 11 3.38 12.70 -2.16
CA ASP A 11 4.45 12.44 -1.18
C ASP A 11 4.30 11.08 -0.47
N GLY A 12 3.23 10.35 -0.77
CA GLY A 12 3.03 8.97 -0.37
C GLY A 12 2.33 8.80 0.97
N LYS A 13 1.49 9.75 1.39
CA LYS A 13 0.62 9.59 2.55
C LYS A 13 -0.72 8.98 2.13
N LEU A 14 -1.16 7.96 2.86
CA LEU A 14 -2.44 7.29 2.70
C LEU A 14 -3.46 7.82 3.68
N PHE A 15 -4.70 7.93 3.21
CA PHE A 15 -5.86 8.29 4.01
C PHE A 15 -7.01 7.33 3.73
N VAL A 16 -7.77 7.01 4.76
CA VAL A 16 -9.01 6.25 4.68
C VAL A 16 -10.12 7.11 5.24
N PHE A 17 -11.21 7.22 4.47
CA PHE A 17 -12.40 7.96 4.86
C PHE A 17 -13.60 7.02 4.96
N ASP A 18 -14.45 7.26 5.96
CA ASP A 18 -15.76 6.65 6.07
C ASP A 18 -16.72 7.18 4.96
N PRO A 19 -17.92 6.60 4.80
CA PRO A 19 -18.91 7.09 3.83
C PRO A 19 -19.36 8.56 4.04
N ASN A 20 -19.16 9.10 5.23
CA ASN A 20 -19.52 10.47 5.59
C ASN A 20 -18.37 11.47 5.33
N GLY A 21 -17.22 10.98 4.86
CA GLY A 21 -16.03 11.79 4.60
C GLY A 21 -15.14 12.04 5.83
N ASN A 22 -15.38 11.36 6.95
CA ASN A 22 -14.51 11.46 8.12
C ASN A 22 -13.26 10.60 7.94
N GLU A 23 -12.08 11.14 8.25
CA GLU A 23 -10.84 10.36 8.27
C GLU A 23 -10.90 9.32 9.40
N THR A 24 -10.76 8.04 9.05
CA THR A 24 -10.73 6.93 10.01
C THR A 24 -9.33 6.40 10.25
N ALA A 25 -8.41 6.59 9.31
CA ALA A 25 -7.02 6.21 9.43
C ALA A 25 -6.14 6.97 8.43
N SER A 26 -4.89 7.22 8.81
CA SER A 26 -3.86 7.67 7.87
C SER A 26 -2.50 7.06 8.21
N MET A 27 -1.65 6.91 7.20
CA MET A 27 -0.29 6.45 7.39
C MET A 27 0.66 7.00 6.33
N ASP A 28 1.94 7.11 6.68
CA ASP A 28 2.97 7.37 5.69
C ASP A 28 3.40 6.05 5.02
N CYS A 29 3.27 5.96 3.70
CA CYS A 29 3.82 4.83 2.93
C CYS A 29 5.32 4.98 2.65
N ALA A 30 5.99 5.97 3.25
CA ALA A 30 7.41 6.26 3.05
C ALA A 30 8.29 5.01 3.25
N LEU A 31 9.30 4.88 2.40
CA LEU A 31 10.32 3.85 2.48
C LEU A 31 11.31 4.35 3.51
N HIS A 32 11.36 3.65 4.63
CA HIS A 32 12.51 3.68 5.52
C HIS A 32 13.49 2.64 5.00
N TYR A 33 14.63 3.10 4.48
CA TYR A 33 15.77 2.21 4.25
C TYR A 33 16.95 2.69 5.08
N VAL A 34 17.75 1.74 5.52
CA VAL A 34 18.99 2.01 6.25
C VAL A 34 20.11 2.04 5.23
N ASN A 35 20.77 3.19 5.08
CA ASN A 35 22.01 3.30 4.33
C ASN A 35 23.12 3.67 5.30
N ASN A 36 24.15 2.83 5.45
CA ASN A 36 25.26 3.05 6.39
C ASN A 36 24.83 3.37 7.84
N GLY A 37 23.75 2.78 8.32
CA GLY A 37 23.21 3.02 9.66
C GLY A 37 22.26 4.22 9.79
N GLU A 38 22.16 5.06 8.76
CA GLU A 38 21.20 6.16 8.71
C GLU A 38 19.85 5.68 8.18
N LYS A 39 18.78 5.92 8.96
CA LYS A 39 17.40 5.74 8.48
C LYS A 39 17.04 6.91 7.56
N LEU A 40 17.11 6.69 6.27
CA LEU A 40 16.68 7.66 5.27
C LEU A 40 15.19 7.47 4.97
N ARG A 41 14.45 8.58 4.96
CA ARG A 41 13.04 8.63 4.56
C ARG A 41 12.98 9.16 3.13
N LYS A 42 12.66 8.29 2.17
CA LYS A 42 12.38 8.74 0.80
C LYS A 42 10.87 8.74 0.58
N PRO A 43 10.29 9.82 0.01
CA PRO A 43 8.90 9.82 -0.42
C PRO A 43 8.69 8.63 -1.34
N CYS A 44 7.76 7.76 -0.97
CA CYS A 44 7.31 6.71 -1.86
C CYS A 44 6.31 7.33 -2.81
N CYS A 45 6.74 7.60 -4.03
CA CYS A 45 5.77 7.80 -5.08
C CYS A 45 5.03 6.47 -5.25
N ASN A 46 3.82 6.41 -4.72
CA ASN A 46 2.95 5.25 -4.85
C ASN A 46 2.28 5.38 -6.23
N SER A 47 2.37 4.32 -7.02
CA SER A 47 1.97 4.34 -8.43
C SER A 47 0.55 3.83 -8.66
N CYS A 48 0.04 2.97 -7.76
CA CYS A 48 -1.28 2.37 -7.89
C CYS A 48 -1.82 1.87 -6.55
N LEU A 49 -3.14 1.86 -6.44
CA LEU A 49 -3.92 1.32 -5.34
C LEU A 49 -4.94 0.33 -5.88
N ASP A 50 -5.14 -0.77 -5.17
CA ASP A 50 -6.24 -1.69 -5.46
C ASP A 50 -6.84 -2.28 -4.17
N GLY A 51 -8.15 -2.50 -4.17
CA GLY A 51 -8.87 -3.13 -3.07
C GLY A 51 -8.97 -4.63 -3.27
N VAL A 52 -8.51 -5.42 -2.30
CA VAL A 52 -8.49 -6.88 -2.38
C VAL A 52 -9.04 -7.53 -1.11
N ILE A 53 -9.37 -8.82 -1.18
CA ILE A 53 -9.70 -9.63 -0.01
C ILE A 53 -8.54 -10.60 0.26
N ILE A 54 -7.92 -10.51 1.44
CA ILE A 54 -6.86 -11.43 1.89
C ILE A 54 -7.38 -12.19 3.10
N ASN A 55 -7.46 -13.52 3.00
CA ASN A 55 -7.96 -14.40 4.07
C ASN A 55 -9.35 -13.96 4.61
N GLY A 56 -10.25 -13.52 3.72
CA GLY A 56 -11.59 -13.06 4.07
C GLY A 56 -11.67 -11.64 4.63
N GLN A 57 -10.55 -10.93 4.77
CA GLN A 57 -10.50 -9.57 5.28
C GLN A 57 -10.21 -8.57 4.16
N PRO A 58 -10.88 -7.41 4.13
CA PRO A 58 -10.59 -6.36 3.16
C PRO A 58 -9.20 -5.77 3.40
N ALA A 59 -8.47 -5.60 2.31
CA ALA A 59 -7.12 -5.10 2.31
C ALA A 59 -6.89 -4.15 1.13
N LEU A 60 -5.90 -3.28 1.29
CA LEU A 60 -5.42 -2.35 0.28
C LEU A 60 -4.06 -2.85 -0.22
N LEU A 61 -3.92 -3.05 -1.52
CA LEU A 61 -2.64 -3.21 -2.18
C LEU A 61 -2.10 -1.84 -2.60
N VAL A 62 -0.82 -1.62 -2.33
CA VAL A 62 -0.09 -0.40 -2.68
C VAL A 62 1.12 -0.79 -3.49
N GLY A 63 1.10 -0.43 -4.77
CA GLY A 63 2.27 -0.55 -5.64
C GLY A 63 3.11 0.72 -5.57
N GLN A 64 4.41 0.55 -5.39
CA GLN A 64 5.38 1.64 -5.28
C GLN A 64 6.29 1.70 -6.50
N MET A 65 6.72 2.90 -6.89
CA MET A 65 7.62 3.09 -8.04
C MET A 65 8.99 2.40 -7.89
N ASN A 66 9.37 2.00 -6.67
CA ASN A 66 10.61 1.25 -6.42
C ASN A 66 10.48 -0.27 -6.66
N GLY A 67 9.35 -0.75 -7.21
CA GLY A 67 9.13 -2.17 -7.44
C GLY A 67 8.52 -2.93 -6.26
N SER A 68 8.36 -2.28 -5.11
CA SER A 68 7.76 -2.91 -3.93
C SER A 68 6.24 -2.87 -3.99
N ILE A 69 5.63 -3.91 -3.46
CA ILE A 69 4.18 -3.98 -3.28
C ILE A 69 3.90 -4.35 -1.83
N ARG A 70 2.96 -3.63 -1.23
CA ARG A 70 2.59 -3.78 0.17
C ARG A 70 1.09 -3.97 0.29
N ALA A 71 0.68 -4.75 1.28
CA ALA A 71 -0.72 -4.91 1.62
C ALA A 71 -0.98 -4.43 3.05
N TYR A 72 -2.09 -3.71 3.21
CA TYR A 72 -2.55 -3.16 4.48
C TYR A 72 -3.99 -3.59 4.73
N SER A 73 -4.35 -3.91 5.97
CA SER A 73 -5.73 -4.21 6.33
C SER A 73 -6.57 -2.94 6.30
N LEU A 74 -7.79 -3.01 5.78
CA LEU A 74 -8.76 -1.93 5.93
C LEU A 74 -9.70 -2.20 7.12
N PRO A 75 -10.20 -1.15 7.79
CA PRO A 75 -9.89 0.28 7.57
C PRO A 75 -8.63 0.76 8.31
N THR A 76 -7.97 -0.10 9.09
CA THR A 76 -6.96 0.32 10.09
C THR A 76 -5.56 0.60 9.53
N LEU A 77 -5.31 0.30 8.26
CA LEU A 77 -4.01 0.38 7.60
C LEU A 77 -2.87 -0.40 8.29
N LYS A 78 -3.19 -1.43 9.09
CA LYS A 78 -2.16 -2.30 9.67
C LYS A 78 -1.44 -3.10 8.57
N PRO A 79 -0.10 -3.20 8.59
CA PRO A 79 0.63 -4.00 7.61
C PRO A 79 0.21 -5.48 7.68
N ILE A 80 -0.05 -6.09 6.52
CA ILE A 80 -0.32 -7.54 6.41
C ILE A 80 0.91 -8.25 5.85
N LEU A 81 1.38 -7.82 4.67
CA LEU A 81 2.43 -8.47 3.91
C LEU A 81 3.17 -7.48 3.00
N TRP A 82 4.44 -7.77 2.74
CA TRP A 82 5.32 -6.98 1.87
C TRP A 82 6.11 -7.91 0.95
N TRP A 83 6.18 -7.55 -0.34
CA TRP A 83 6.97 -8.24 -1.34
C TRP A 83 7.77 -7.21 -2.13
N GLN A 84 9.01 -7.57 -2.47
CA GLN A 84 9.81 -6.85 -3.44
C GLN A 84 9.76 -7.61 -4.75
N THR A 85 9.19 -7.00 -5.79
CA THR A 85 9.29 -7.58 -7.13
C THR A 85 10.57 -7.05 -7.78
N ALA A 86 11.26 -7.89 -8.54
CA ALA A 86 12.26 -7.42 -9.49
C ALA A 86 11.51 -6.75 -10.66
N MET A 87 10.93 -5.57 -10.45
CA MET A 87 10.25 -4.85 -11.51
C MET A 87 11.30 -4.28 -12.48
N GLN A 88 11.64 -5.04 -13.52
CA GLN A 88 12.58 -4.58 -14.55
C GLN A 88 11.96 -3.62 -15.58
N ARG A 89 10.63 -3.43 -15.63
CA ARG A 89 9.98 -2.47 -16.53
C ARG A 89 8.68 -1.91 -15.94
N ARG A 90 8.35 -0.66 -16.32
CA ARG A 90 7.05 0.00 -16.07
C ARG A 90 5.92 -0.85 -16.69
N ASN A 91 4.78 -0.97 -16.00
CA ASN A 91 3.58 -1.77 -16.37
C ASN A 91 3.70 -3.29 -16.15
N ALA A 92 3.90 -3.73 -14.90
CA ALA A 92 3.81 -5.15 -14.54
C ALA A 92 2.45 -5.46 -13.89
N ASP A 93 1.70 -6.40 -14.47
CA ASP A 93 0.54 -7.00 -13.82
C ASP A 93 1.03 -8.01 -12.76
N VAL A 94 0.62 -7.83 -11.51
CA VAL A 94 0.89 -8.80 -10.44
C VAL A 94 -0.37 -9.58 -10.13
N ARG A 95 -0.31 -10.90 -10.33
CA ARG A 95 -1.40 -11.83 -10.00
C ARG A 95 -0.96 -12.74 -8.87
N ILE A 96 -1.70 -12.76 -7.76
CA ILE A 96 -1.51 -13.76 -6.71
C ILE A 96 -2.18 -15.05 -7.20
N VAL A 97 -1.37 -16.04 -7.57
CA VAL A 97 -1.87 -17.37 -7.96
C VAL A 97 -1.78 -18.27 -6.73
N LYS A 98 -2.93 -18.69 -6.19
CA LYS A 98 -2.98 -19.69 -5.13
C LYS A 98 -2.59 -21.04 -5.74
N SER A 99 -1.47 -21.64 -5.33
CA SER A 99 -1.21 -23.04 -5.72
C SER A 99 -2.16 -23.94 -4.93
N LEU A 100 -2.78 -24.88 -5.64
CA LEU A 100 -3.57 -25.97 -5.05
C LEU A 100 -2.65 -26.97 -4.34
#